data_AF-A0A922ZQW7-F1
#
_entry.id   AF-A0A922ZQW7-F1
#
_cell.length_a   1.000
_cell.length_b   1.000
_cell.length_c   1.000
_cell.angle_alpha   90.00
_cell.angle_beta   90.00
_cell.angle_gamma   90.00
#
_symmetry.space_group_name_H-M   'P 1'
#
loop_
_entity.id
_entity.type
_entity.pdbx_description
1 polymer ?
#
loop_
_entity_poly.entity_id
_entity_poly.type
_entity_poly.pdbx_seq_one_letter_code
_entity_poly.pdbx_strand_id
1 'polypeptide(L)'
;MAKPTTNFVCTECGWTTLKWAGRCGECQQWGTVIEKDAPTRHTAPARVADGRAARPITSIEPRGESHTPTGIAEFDRVLGGGIVPGAAILLSGEPGVGKSTLLLEVAARAAKLGQRVLYVSAEESVAQVRLRAGRTGALTPELYLASETDLATILGQIDEVQPALVIVDSVQTVASSLVDGLAGGVSQVREVAA
;
A
#
# COMPACT_ATOMS: atom_id res chain seq x y z
N MET A 1 22.02 -34.53 -35.78
CA MET A 1 20.98 -33.57 -35.37
C MET A 1 20.00 -34.31 -34.48
N ALA A 2 19.81 -33.86 -33.24
CA ALA A 2 18.87 -34.49 -32.31
C ALA A 2 17.43 -34.28 -32.81
N LYS A 3 16.65 -35.35 -32.89
CA LYS A 3 15.26 -35.35 -33.33
C LYS A 3 14.43 -34.57 -32.29
N PRO A 4 13.60 -33.59 -32.67
CA PRO A 4 12.80 -32.85 -31.70
C PRO A 4 11.86 -33.81 -30.97
N THR A 5 12.04 -33.94 -29.66
CA THR A 5 11.22 -34.79 -28.79
C THR A 5 9.82 -34.20 -28.68
N THR A 6 8.80 -34.99 -29.01
CA THR A 6 7.40 -34.62 -28.82
C THR A 6 7.05 -34.66 -27.34
N ASN A 7 6.68 -33.50 -26.79
CA ASN A 7 6.43 -33.34 -25.36
C ASN A 7 4.97 -33.53 -24.97
N PHE A 8 4.01 -33.52 -25.91
CA PHE A 8 2.60 -33.63 -25.59
C PHE A 8 1.90 -34.71 -26.42
N VAL A 9 0.95 -35.42 -25.82
CA VAL A 9 0.18 -36.51 -26.42
C VAL A 9 -1.30 -36.39 -26.05
N CYS A 10 -2.18 -36.64 -27.01
CA CYS A 10 -3.61 -36.77 -26.78
C CYS A 10 -3.91 -38.14 -26.14
N THR A 11 -4.56 -38.15 -24.98
CA THR A 11 -4.97 -39.39 -24.28
C THR A 11 -6.01 -40.20 -25.03
N GLU A 12 -6.77 -39.57 -25.95
CA GLU A 12 -7.87 -40.23 -26.67
C GLU A 12 -7.45 -40.86 -28.00
N CYS A 13 -6.60 -40.18 -28.76
CA CYS A 13 -6.22 -40.63 -30.12
C CYS A 13 -4.71 -40.77 -30.34
N GLY A 14 -3.89 -40.44 -29.35
CA GLY A 14 -2.43 -40.57 -29.45
C GLY A 14 -1.74 -39.48 -30.29
N TRP A 15 -2.48 -38.50 -30.82
CA TRP A 15 -1.90 -37.36 -31.55
C TRP A 15 -0.84 -36.65 -30.71
N THR A 16 0.36 -36.44 -31.27
CA THR A 16 1.49 -35.81 -30.56
C THR A 16 1.85 -34.43 -31.10
N THR A 17 2.26 -33.53 -30.23
CA THR A 17 2.69 -32.17 -30.59
C THR A 17 3.86 -31.69 -29.72
N LEU A 18 4.57 -30.67 -30.21
CA LEU A 18 5.70 -30.02 -29.51
C LEU A 18 5.25 -28.93 -28.53
N LYS A 19 4.03 -28.42 -28.68
CA LYS A 19 3.47 -27.37 -27.83
C LYS A 19 2.13 -27.84 -27.29
N TRP A 20 1.87 -27.54 -26.02
CA TRP A 20 0.56 -27.80 -25.43
C TRP A 20 -0.54 -27.13 -26.27
N ALA A 21 -1.63 -27.86 -26.48
CA ALA A 21 -2.79 -27.38 -27.19
C ALA A 21 -4.04 -27.80 -26.41
N GLY A 22 -4.88 -26.85 -26.03
CA GLY A 22 -6.11 -27.14 -25.27
C GLY A 22 -7.10 -28.06 -26.01
N ARG A 23 -6.98 -28.13 -27.35
CA ARG A 23 -7.77 -29.00 -28.22
C ARG A 23 -6.85 -29.88 -29.07
N CYS A 24 -7.17 -31.16 -29.18
CA CYS A 24 -6.45 -32.10 -30.04
C CYS A 24 -6.63 -31.72 -31.53
N GLY A 25 -5.54 -31.69 -32.30
CA GLY A 25 -5.57 -31.39 -33.73
C GLY A 25 -6.21 -32.47 -34.60
N GLU A 26 -6.36 -33.69 -34.09
CA GLU A 26 -6.85 -34.84 -34.86
C GLU A 26 -8.27 -35.24 -34.44
N CYS A 27 -8.48 -35.65 -33.18
CA CYS A 27 -9.82 -36.04 -32.70
C CYS A 27 -10.68 -34.85 -32.23
N GLN A 28 -10.13 -33.63 -32.24
CA GLN A 28 -10.85 -32.40 -31.90
C GLN A 28 -11.41 -32.32 -30.46
N GLN A 29 -11.05 -33.26 -29.59
CA GLN A 29 -11.41 -33.27 -28.16
C GLN A 29 -10.64 -32.21 -27.38
N TRP A 30 -11.27 -31.67 -26.33
CA TRP A 30 -10.68 -30.68 -25.43
C TRP A 30 -10.12 -31.32 -24.17
N GLY A 31 -9.03 -30.79 -23.63
CA GLY A 31 -8.46 -31.22 -22.35
C GLY A 31 -7.77 -32.59 -22.35
N THR A 32 -7.65 -33.23 -23.52
CA THR A 32 -7.06 -34.57 -23.68
C THR A 32 -5.57 -34.52 -24.03
N VAL A 33 -5.03 -33.35 -24.36
CA VAL A 33 -3.60 -33.18 -24.69
C VAL A 33 -2.82 -32.94 -23.40
N ILE A 34 -2.06 -33.97 -22.98
CA ILE A 34 -1.24 -33.95 -21.76
C ILE A 34 0.24 -34.00 -22.11
N GLU A 35 1.10 -33.56 -21.20
CA GLU A 35 2.54 -33.68 -21.36
C GLU A 35 2.98 -35.14 -21.14
N LYS A 36 3.75 -35.66 -22.10
CA LYS A 36 4.30 -37.01 -22.08
C LYS A 36 5.38 -37.07 -21.01
N ASP A 37 5.25 -38.03 -20.09
CA ASP A 37 6.15 -38.22 -18.94
C ASP A 37 6.15 -37.07 -17.92
N ALA A 38 5.09 -36.25 -17.87
CA ALA A 38 4.95 -35.27 -16.80
C ALA A 38 4.92 -35.97 -15.44
N PRO A 39 5.87 -35.68 -14.53
CA PRO A 39 5.78 -36.18 -13.17
C PRO A 39 4.52 -35.59 -12.54
N THR A 40 3.62 -36.45 -12.06
CA THR A 40 2.46 -36.06 -11.25
C THR A 40 2.94 -35.56 -9.89
N ARG A 41 3.47 -34.33 -9.86
CA ARG A 41 3.83 -33.64 -8.63
C ARG A 41 2.55 -33.10 -8.00
N HIS A 42 1.97 -33.89 -7.09
CA HIS A 42 0.94 -33.39 -6.20
C HIS A 42 1.59 -32.66 -5.03
N THR A 43 1.17 -31.43 -4.77
CA THR A 43 1.54 -30.73 -3.54
C THR A 43 0.89 -31.47 -2.37
N ALA A 44 1.72 -32.06 -1.50
CA ALA A 44 1.20 -32.72 -0.31
C ALA A 44 0.68 -31.66 0.69
N PRO A 45 -0.45 -31.91 1.37
CA PRO A 45 -0.92 -31.02 2.42
C PRO A 45 0.11 -30.95 3.55
N ALA A 46 0.51 -29.72 3.91
CA ALA A 46 1.40 -29.48 5.03
C ALA A 46 0.65 -29.59 6.36
N ARG A 47 1.37 -29.98 7.41
CA ARG A 47 0.84 -29.95 8.78
C ARG A 47 0.68 -28.49 9.21
N VAL A 48 -0.52 -28.12 9.65
CA VAL A 48 -0.79 -26.78 10.17
C VAL A 48 -0.34 -26.71 11.63
N ALA A 49 0.53 -25.76 11.97
CA ALA A 49 0.94 -25.52 13.36
C ALA A 49 -0.24 -24.96 14.17
N ASP A 50 -0.31 -25.28 15.46
CA ASP A 50 -1.47 -24.95 16.32
C ASP A 50 -1.83 -23.45 16.32
N GLY A 51 -0.84 -22.55 16.27
CA GLY A 51 -1.06 -21.09 16.18
C GLY A 51 -1.51 -20.57 14.80
N ARG A 52 -1.54 -21.43 13.78
CA ARG A 52 -1.98 -21.11 12.39
C ARG A 52 -3.23 -21.88 11.99
N ALA A 53 -3.81 -22.66 12.91
CA ALA A 53 -5.03 -23.39 12.66
C ALA A 53 -6.17 -22.41 12.31
N ALA A 54 -6.93 -22.75 11.27
CA ALA A 54 -8.12 -22.01 10.93
C ALA A 54 -9.13 -22.09 12.10
N ARG A 55 -9.70 -20.95 12.47
CA ARG A 55 -10.68 -20.83 13.54
C ARG A 55 -11.89 -20.04 13.04
N PRO A 56 -13.10 -20.29 13.58
CA PRO A 56 -14.24 -19.42 13.31
C PRO A 56 -13.88 -17.98 13.67
N ILE A 57 -14.23 -17.03 12.78
CA ILE A 57 -13.97 -15.61 13.00
C ILE A 57 -14.58 -15.10 14.31
N THR A 58 -15.70 -15.68 14.73
CA THR A 58 -16.38 -15.39 16.00
C THR A 58 -15.61 -15.80 17.24
N SER A 59 -14.56 -16.62 17.11
CA SER A 59 -13.69 -17.04 18.21
C SER A 59 -12.42 -16.19 18.33
N ILE A 60 -12.22 -15.25 17.41
CA ILE A 60 -11.08 -14.32 17.42
C ILE A 60 -11.53 -13.08 18.18
N GLU A 61 -10.97 -12.87 19.37
CA GLU A 61 -11.21 -11.64 20.10
C GLU A 61 -10.52 -10.48 19.37
N PRO A 62 -11.24 -9.38 19.07
CA PRO A 62 -10.61 -8.20 18.51
C PRO A 62 -9.61 -7.66 19.53
N ARG A 63 -8.37 -7.44 19.09
CA ARG A 63 -7.43 -6.63 19.87
C ARG A 63 -8.02 -5.22 19.90
N GLY A 64 -8.17 -4.65 21.09
CA GLY A 64 -8.68 -3.29 21.25
C GLY A 64 -7.71 -2.30 20.62
N GLU A 65 -7.88 -2.03 19.33
CA GLU A 65 -7.19 -0.95 18.65
C GLU A 65 -7.82 0.36 19.12
N SER A 66 -7.06 1.13 19.88
CA SER A 66 -7.49 2.45 20.34
C SER A 66 -7.42 3.43 19.18
N HIS A 67 -8.56 3.72 18.57
CA HIS A 67 -8.67 4.82 17.62
C HIS A 67 -8.40 6.15 18.34
N THR A 68 -7.66 7.03 17.68
CA THR A 68 -7.56 8.44 18.06
C THR A 68 -8.49 9.25 17.16
N PRO A 69 -9.60 9.79 17.69
CA PRO A 69 -10.49 10.65 16.91
C PRO A 69 -9.73 11.89 16.41
N THR A 70 -9.91 12.22 15.14
CA THR A 70 -9.38 13.47 14.56
C THR A 70 -10.26 14.67 14.93
N GLY A 71 -11.49 14.40 15.38
CA GLY A 71 -12.49 15.42 15.66
C GLY A 71 -13.25 15.87 14.41
N ILE A 72 -12.97 15.32 13.22
CA ILE A 72 -13.74 15.55 12.01
C ILE A 72 -14.68 14.35 11.83
N ALA A 73 -15.97 14.53 12.17
CA ALA A 73 -16.93 13.43 12.29
C ALA A 73 -16.98 12.50 11.05
N GLU A 74 -17.07 13.05 9.84
CA GLU A 74 -17.13 12.22 8.63
C GLU A 74 -15.79 11.55 8.31
N PHE A 75 -14.66 12.17 8.67
CA PHE A 75 -13.35 11.54 8.50
C PHE A 75 -13.18 10.37 9.48
N ASP A 76 -13.52 10.60 10.75
CA ASP A 76 -13.50 9.57 11.78
C ASP A 76 -14.45 8.42 11.43
N ARG A 77 -15.63 8.72 10.88
CA ARG A 77 -16.58 7.71 10.40
C ARG A 77 -16.00 6.83 9.29
N VAL A 78 -15.30 7.42 8.32
CA VAL A 78 -14.63 6.68 7.23
C VAL A 78 -13.50 5.81 7.78
N LEU A 79 -12.79 6.27 8.80
CA LEU A 79 -11.72 5.52 9.47
C LEU A 79 -12.20 4.54 10.55
N GLY A 80 -13.52 4.39 10.76
CA GLY A 80 -14.08 3.49 11.76
C GLY A 80 -13.96 3.96 13.22
N GLY A 81 -13.75 5.26 13.44
CA GLY A 81 -13.68 5.89 14.76
C GLY A 81 -12.52 6.87 14.93
N GLY A 82 -11.59 6.92 13.98
CA GLY A 82 -10.41 7.77 14.01
C GLY A 82 -9.15 7.05 13.53
N ILE A 83 -8.00 7.71 13.67
CA ILE A 83 -6.70 7.19 13.23
C ILE A 83 -6.23 6.09 14.18
N VAL A 84 -5.84 4.95 13.61
CA VAL A 84 -5.23 3.84 14.37
C VAL A 84 -3.71 4.02 14.41
N PRO A 85 -3.06 3.97 15.58
CA PRO A 85 -1.61 4.04 15.68
C PRO A 85 -0.91 2.96 14.86
N GLY A 86 0.14 3.34 14.12
CA GLY A 86 0.89 2.43 13.25
C GLY A 86 0.22 2.11 11.92
N ALA A 87 -0.95 2.69 11.61
CA ALA A 87 -1.57 2.56 10.31
C ALA A 87 -0.98 3.57 9.30
N ALA A 88 -0.82 3.12 8.05
CA ALA A 88 -0.59 3.99 6.90
C ALA A 88 -1.92 4.25 6.19
N ILE A 89 -2.28 5.52 6.00
CA ILE A 89 -3.56 5.95 5.38
C ILE A 89 -3.26 6.74 4.12
N LEU A 90 -3.78 6.28 2.97
CA LEU A 90 -3.66 6.99 1.69
C LEU A 90 -4.93 7.80 1.41
N LEU A 91 -4.79 9.13 1.36
CA LEU A 91 -5.85 10.01 0.89
C LEU A 91 -5.64 10.34 -0.60
N SER A 92 -6.52 9.82 -1.45
CA SER A 92 -6.49 10.03 -2.90
C SER A 92 -7.71 10.81 -3.40
N GLY A 93 -7.57 11.47 -4.54
CA GLY A 93 -8.61 12.27 -5.16
C GLY A 93 -8.04 13.21 -6.22
N GLU A 94 -8.92 13.81 -7.02
CA GLU A 94 -8.52 14.72 -8.10
C GLU A 94 -7.72 15.93 -7.58
N PRO A 95 -6.81 16.50 -8.38
CA PRO A 95 -6.17 17.78 -8.06
C PRO A 95 -7.24 18.85 -7.78
N GLY A 96 -7.04 19.64 -6.72
CA GLY A 96 -7.98 20.72 -6.35
C GLY A 96 -9.22 20.28 -5.56
N VAL A 97 -9.48 18.98 -5.34
CA VAL A 97 -10.63 18.50 -4.53
C VAL A 97 -10.56 18.87 -3.05
N GLY A 98 -9.41 19.38 -2.59
CA GLY A 98 -9.23 19.87 -1.21
C GLY A 98 -8.48 18.92 -0.27
N LYS A 99 -7.76 17.91 -0.77
CA LYS A 99 -6.96 16.97 0.04
C LYS A 99 -6.04 17.66 1.04
N SER A 100 -5.17 18.54 0.57
CA SER A 100 -4.24 19.30 1.41
C SER A 100 -4.95 20.17 2.44
N THR A 101 -6.12 20.72 2.10
CA THR A 101 -6.92 21.52 3.04
C THR A 101 -7.50 20.64 4.15
N LEU A 102 -8.02 19.46 3.79
CA LEU A 102 -8.51 18.48 4.76
C LEU A 102 -7.37 17.98 5.66
N LEU A 103 -6.23 17.62 5.08
CA LEU A 103 -5.07 17.14 5.83
C LEU A 103 -4.54 18.20 6.80
N LEU A 104 -4.48 19.46 6.39
CA LEU A 104 -4.06 20.55 7.27
C LEU A 104 -5.04 20.78 8.44
N GLU A 105 -6.35 20.61 8.20
CA GLU A 105 -7.37 20.66 9.25
C GLU A 105 -7.25 19.48 10.23
N VAL A 106 -7.03 18.25 9.72
CA VAL A 106 -6.76 17.07 10.57
C VAL A 106 -5.51 17.30 11.42
N ALA A 107 -4.42 17.78 10.81
CA ALA A 107 -3.17 18.10 11.49
C ALA A 107 -3.39 19.10 12.62
N ALA A 108 -4.12 20.18 12.33
CA ALA A 108 -4.41 21.23 13.28
C ALA A 108 -5.27 20.73 14.46
N ARG A 109 -6.24 19.86 14.22
CA ARG A 109 -7.07 19.31 15.31
C ARG A 109 -6.30 18.35 16.19
N ALA A 110 -5.52 17.44 15.60
CA ALA A 110 -4.62 16.57 16.36
C ALA A 110 -3.65 17.40 17.23
N ALA A 111 -3.05 18.45 16.66
CA ALA A 111 -2.19 19.37 17.40
C ALA A 111 -2.92 20.12 18.53
N LYS A 112 -4.16 20.55 18.32
CA LYS A 112 -5.00 21.17 19.37
C LYS A 112 -5.36 20.22 20.50
N LEU A 113 -5.38 18.91 20.25
CA LEU A 113 -5.56 17.87 21.27
C LEU A 113 -4.26 17.53 22.02
N GLY A 114 -3.17 18.26 21.73
CA GLY A 114 -1.86 18.09 22.38
C GLY A 114 -0.99 17.01 21.74
N GLN A 115 -1.36 16.49 20.57
CA GLN A 115 -0.51 15.57 19.82
C GLN A 115 0.51 16.33 19.00
N ARG A 116 1.77 15.93 19.08
CA ARG A 116 2.79 16.48 18.19
C ARG A 116 2.58 15.97 16.76
N VAL A 117 2.40 16.87 15.81
CA VAL A 117 2.14 16.54 14.40
C VAL A 117 3.25 17.11 13.53
N LEU A 118 3.78 16.29 12.62
CA LEU A 118 4.70 16.73 11.56
C LEU A 118 3.96 16.73 10.22
N TYR A 119 3.73 17.92 9.67
CA TYR A 119 3.24 18.11 8.31
C TYR A 119 4.41 18.37 7.38
N VAL A 120 4.69 17.41 6.49
CA VAL A 120 5.69 17.54 5.43
C VAL A 120 4.99 17.88 4.14
N SER A 121 5.27 19.08 3.62
CA SER A 121 4.85 19.49 2.29
C SER A 121 5.97 19.20 1.29
N ALA A 122 5.67 18.46 0.24
CA ALA A 122 6.60 18.20 -0.85
C ALA A 122 6.21 18.97 -2.13
N GLU A 123 5.06 19.66 -2.13
CA GLU A 123 4.57 20.46 -3.28
C GLU A 123 4.61 21.97 -3.04
N GLU A 124 4.41 22.41 -1.81
CA GLU A 124 4.34 23.84 -1.44
C GLU A 124 5.44 24.23 -0.46
N SER A 125 5.89 25.48 -0.53
CA SER A 125 6.83 26.04 0.45
C SER A 125 6.21 26.20 1.83
N VAL A 126 7.05 26.21 2.87
CA VAL A 126 6.64 26.48 4.27
C VAL A 126 5.81 27.78 4.38
N ALA A 127 6.19 28.82 3.66
CA ALA A 127 5.48 30.09 3.67
C ALA A 127 4.05 29.97 3.12
N GLN A 128 3.87 29.23 2.03
CA GLN A 128 2.55 29.00 1.41
C GLN A 128 1.63 28.20 2.32
N VAL A 129 2.12 27.08 2.87
CA VAL A 129 1.34 26.25 3.80
C VAL A 129 1.00 27.02 5.07
N ARG A 130 1.94 27.79 5.62
CA ARG A 130 1.70 28.65 6.79
C ARG A 130 0.60 29.69 6.54
N LEU A 131 0.58 30.32 5.37
CA LEU A 131 -0.47 31.28 5.02
C LEU A 131 -1.84 30.61 4.97
N ARG A 132 -1.94 29.39 4.42
CA ARG A 132 -3.19 28.60 4.42
C ARG A 132 -3.60 28.25 5.85
N ALA A 133 -2.68 27.77 6.67
CA ALA A 133 -2.92 27.45 8.07
C ALA A 133 -3.41 28.67 8.88
N GLY A 134 -2.89 29.86 8.57
CA GLY A 134 -3.34 31.11 9.17
C GLY A 134 -4.81 31.42 8.87
N ARG A 135 -5.28 31.12 7.66
CA ARG A 135 -6.68 31.35 7.25
C ARG A 135 -7.66 30.38 7.93
N THR A 136 -7.22 29.16 8.22
CA THR A 136 -8.04 28.12 8.85
C THR A 136 -7.93 28.08 10.38
N GLY A 137 -7.13 28.98 10.99
CA GLY A 137 -6.90 28.96 12.44
C GLY A 137 -6.15 27.71 12.90
N ALA A 138 -5.27 27.17 12.05
CA ALA A 138 -4.50 25.95 12.25
C ALA A 138 -3.12 26.20 12.89
N LEU A 139 -2.75 27.46 13.15
CA LEU A 139 -1.46 27.80 13.76
C LEU A 139 -1.43 27.36 15.24
N THR A 140 -0.66 26.31 15.53
CA THR A 140 -0.53 25.74 16.89
C THR A 140 0.93 25.35 17.16
N PRO A 141 1.39 25.37 18.44
CA PRO A 141 2.76 25.01 18.78
C PRO A 141 3.12 23.54 18.48
N GLU A 142 2.13 22.64 18.54
CA GLU A 142 2.33 21.20 18.29
C GLU A 142 2.23 20.82 16.81
N LEU A 143 1.96 21.77 15.91
CA LEU A 143 1.97 21.55 14.46
C LEU A 143 3.30 21.99 13.87
N TYR A 144 4.17 21.01 13.63
CA TYR A 144 5.45 21.18 12.96
C TYR A 144 5.24 21.13 11.45
N LEU A 145 5.95 21.97 10.72
CA LEU A 145 5.83 22.11 9.28
C LEU A 145 7.21 22.08 8.64
N ALA A 146 7.38 21.22 7.64
CA ALA A 146 8.58 21.13 6.83
C ALA A 146 8.23 21.13 5.34
N SER A 147 9.20 21.54 4.52
CA SER A 147 9.09 21.53 3.07
C SER A 147 10.21 20.66 2.51
N GLU A 148 9.95 19.37 2.29
CA GLU A 148 10.98 18.39 1.93
C GLU A 148 10.49 17.43 0.85
N THR A 149 11.40 17.02 -0.04
CA THR A 149 11.15 16.05 -1.11
C THR A 149 12.06 14.82 -1.03
N ASP A 150 13.06 14.82 -0.14
CA ASP A 150 13.96 13.69 0.07
C ASP A 150 13.50 12.84 1.25
N LEU A 151 13.27 11.53 1.01
CA LEU A 151 12.77 10.61 2.03
C LEU A 151 13.71 10.51 3.23
N ALA A 152 15.03 10.49 3.01
CA ALA A 152 16.00 10.36 4.11
C ALA A 152 15.95 11.58 5.05
N THR A 153 15.80 12.77 4.49
CA THR A 153 15.62 14.01 5.26
C THR A 153 14.31 14.00 6.04
N ILE A 154 13.22 13.51 5.45
CA ILE A 154 11.93 13.35 6.13
C ILE A 154 12.05 12.40 7.33
N LEU A 155 12.71 11.25 7.15
CA LEU A 155 12.96 10.29 8.23
C LEU A 155 13.78 10.92 9.37
N GLY A 156 14.82 11.70 9.04
CA GLY A 156 15.60 12.44 10.04
C GLY A 156 14.76 13.43 10.84
N GLN A 157 13.80 14.11 10.20
CA GLN A 157 12.87 15.00 10.90
C GLN A 157 11.88 14.24 11.79
N ILE A 158 11.42 13.05 11.37
CA ILE A 158 10.58 12.19 12.20
C ILE A 158 11.36 11.76 13.46
N ASP A 159 12.62 11.38 13.30
CA ASP A 159 13.49 11.00 14.42
C ASP A 159 13.74 12.16 15.39
N GLU A 160 13.96 13.37 14.90
CA GLU A 160 14.18 14.56 15.75
C GLU A 160 12.90 15.04 16.45
N VAL A 161 11.80 15.14 15.71
CA VAL A 161 10.53 15.69 16.21
C VAL A 161 9.81 14.68 17.10
N GLN A 162 9.97 13.38 16.86
CA GLN A 162 9.20 12.30 17.49
C GLN A 162 7.68 12.58 17.46
N PRO A 163 7.08 12.78 16.27
CA PRO A 163 5.65 13.11 16.14
C PRO A 163 4.77 11.88 16.41
N ALA A 164 3.57 12.13 16.96
CA ALA A 164 2.52 11.12 17.09
C ALA A 164 1.73 10.92 15.78
N LEU A 165 1.76 11.91 14.88
CA LEU A 165 1.14 11.87 13.56
C LEU A 165 2.07 12.52 12.53
N VAL A 166 2.29 11.82 11.42
CA VAL A 166 3.02 12.34 10.26
C VAL A 166 2.06 12.45 9.09
N ILE A 167 2.12 13.58 8.38
CA ILE A 167 1.38 13.81 7.14
C ILE A 167 2.39 14.18 6.06
N VAL A 168 2.30 13.54 4.89
CA VAL A 168 3.14 13.81 3.73
C VAL A 168 2.24 14.24 2.56
N ASP A 169 2.36 15.49 2.14
CA ASP A 169 1.56 16.12 1.09
C ASP A 169 2.48 16.66 -0.02
N SER A 170 2.82 15.89 -1.07
CA SER A 170 2.28 14.57 -1.41
C SER A 170 3.37 13.53 -1.63
N VAL A 171 2.98 12.26 -1.49
CA VAL A 171 3.88 11.10 -1.71
C VAL A 171 4.49 11.05 -3.12
N GLN A 172 3.86 11.71 -4.09
CA GLN A 172 4.26 11.68 -5.49
C GLN A 172 5.49 12.56 -5.75
N THR A 173 5.76 13.54 -4.89
CA THR A 173 6.92 14.42 -5.04
C THR A 173 8.08 14.05 -4.13
N VAL A 174 7.89 13.05 -3.26
CA VAL A 174 8.95 12.47 -2.43
C VAL A 174 9.72 11.42 -3.22
N ALA A 175 11.04 11.40 -3.06
CA ALA A 175 11.93 10.43 -3.67
C ALA A 175 12.92 9.84 -2.67
N SER A 176 13.31 8.59 -2.91
CA SER A 176 14.41 7.89 -2.26
C SER A 176 15.57 7.74 -3.22
N SER A 177 16.79 8.04 -2.77
CA SER A 177 18.02 7.82 -3.52
C SER A 177 18.41 6.34 -3.66
N LEU A 178 17.74 5.44 -2.92
CA LEU A 178 17.99 4.00 -2.95
C LEU A 178 17.31 3.29 -4.13
N VAL A 179 16.40 3.97 -4.83
CA VAL A 179 15.60 3.40 -5.91
C VAL A 179 15.79 4.22 -7.18
N ASP A 180 16.08 3.55 -8.29
CA ASP A 180 16.14 4.22 -9.60
C ASP A 180 14.74 4.65 -10.05
N GLY A 181 14.62 5.88 -10.54
CA GLY A 181 13.39 6.42 -11.09
C GLY A 181 13.13 7.88 -10.74
N LEU A 182 12.18 8.49 -11.43
CA LEU A 182 11.72 9.85 -11.13
C LEU A 182 10.72 9.82 -9.97
N ALA A 183 10.73 10.89 -9.16
CA ALA A 183 9.70 11.13 -8.14
C ALA A 183 8.30 10.97 -8.76
N GLY A 184 7.43 10.24 -8.06
CA GLY A 184 6.06 9.96 -8.53
C GLY A 184 5.95 8.77 -9.48
N GLY A 185 7.06 8.19 -9.91
CA GLY A 185 7.09 6.89 -10.58
C GLY A 185 6.65 5.76 -9.64
N VAL A 186 6.11 4.67 -10.19
CA VAL A 186 5.56 3.55 -9.40
C VAL A 186 6.58 2.97 -8.43
N SER A 187 7.84 2.83 -8.84
CA SER A 187 8.90 2.30 -7.99
C SER A 187 9.21 3.24 -6.81
N GLN A 188 9.29 4.55 -7.05
CA GLN A 188 9.53 5.56 -6.03
C GLN A 188 8.38 5.65 -5.02
N VAL A 189 7.14 5.71 -5.50
CA VAL A 189 5.95 5.78 -4.62
C VAL A 189 5.82 4.53 -3.74
N ARG A 190 6.17 3.35 -4.27
CA ARG A 190 6.18 2.11 -3.48
C ARG A 190 7.24 2.13 -2.38
N GLU A 191 8.42 2.65 -2.65
CA GLU A 191 9.48 2.77 -1.66
C GLU A 191 9.10 3.77 -0.56
N VAL A 192 8.54 4.92 -0.94
CA VAL A 192 8.13 5.95 0.02
C VAL A 192 6.96 5.49 0.91
N ALA A 193 6.06 4.64 0.38
CA ALA A 193 4.91 4.15 1.11
C ALA A 193 5.14 2.82 1.86
N ALA A 194 6.33 2.23 1.74
CA ALA A 194 6.70 0.97 2.41
C ALA A 194 7.14 1.23 3.87
#